data_AF-A0A6B9MD55-F1
#
_entry.id   AF-A0A6B9MD55-F1
#
_cell.length_a   1.000
_cell.length_b   1.000
_cell.length_c   1.000
_cell.angle_alpha   90.00
_cell.angle_beta   90.00
_cell.angle_gamma   90.00
#
_symmetry.space_group_name_H-M   'P 1'
#
loop_
_entity.id
_entity.type
_entity.pdbx_description
1 polymer ?
#
loop_
_entity_poly.entity_id
_entity_poly.type
_entity_poly.pdbx_seq_one_letter_code
_entity_poly.pdbx_strand_id
1 'polypeptide(L)' 'MAVPKKRTSGSKRKIRNHVWKTKSAGVASRAFSLAQSVLTGRSGSFYYMTEKVAEKKNPYKN' A
#
# COMPACT_ATOMS: atom_id res chain seq x y z
N MET A 1 -26.65 -27.61 -7.45
CA MET A 1 -25.66 -26.70 -6.81
C MET A 1 -25.67 -26.95 -5.30
N ALA A 2 -24.52 -26.90 -4.63
CA ALA A 2 -24.47 -27.10 -3.19
C ALA A 2 -25.01 -25.85 -2.45
N VAL A 3 -25.91 -26.06 -1.49
CA VAL A 3 -26.53 -24.99 -0.69
C VAL A 3 -26.13 -25.17 0.77
N PRO A 4 -25.73 -24.10 1.48
CA PRO A 4 -25.41 -24.21 2.90
C PRO A 4 -26.65 -24.56 3.72
N LYS A 5 -26.59 -25.67 4.44
CA LYS A 5 -27.71 -26.13 5.28
C LYS A 5 -28.02 -25.19 6.45
N LYS A 6 -27.00 -24.49 6.95
CA LYS A 6 -27.07 -23.56 8.09
C LYS A 6 -26.20 -22.34 7.84
N ARG A 7 -26.58 -21.21 8.43
CA ARG A 7 -25.76 -19.99 8.40
C ARG A 7 -24.48 -20.21 9.20
N THR A 8 -23.40 -19.55 8.79
CA THR A 8 -22.18 -19.54 9.60
C THR A 8 -22.41 -18.72 10.87
N SER A 9 -21.84 -19.16 12.00
CA SER A 9 -21.86 -18.38 13.23
C SER A 9 -21.13 -17.04 13.07
N GLY A 10 -21.51 -16.05 13.89
CA GLY A 10 -20.90 -14.72 13.86
C GLY A 10 -19.39 -14.76 14.10
N SER A 11 -18.91 -15.61 15.01
CA SER A 11 -17.48 -15.80 15.29
C SER A 11 -16.71 -16.30 14.07
N LYS A 12 -17.20 -17.38 13.43
CA LYS A 12 -16.55 -17.95 12.23
C LYS A 12 -16.52 -16.96 11.05
N ARG A 13 -17.54 -16.11 10.93
CA ARG A 13 -17.55 -15.01 9.93
C ARG A 13 -16.49 -13.95 10.25
N LYS A 14 -16.38 -13.51 11.51
CA LYS A 14 -15.38 -12.52 11.95
C LYS A 14 -13.95 -13.02 11.72
N ILE A 15 -13.65 -14.28 12.07
CA ILE A 15 -12.32 -14.89 11.87
C ILE A 15 -11.92 -14.86 10.38
N ARG A 16 -12.82 -15.28 9.48
CA ARG A 16 -12.54 -15.23 8.03
C ARG A 16 -12.28 -13.82 7.52
N ASN A 17 -13.06 -12.84 7.98
CA ASN A 17 -12.85 -11.44 7.63
C ASN A 17 -11.52 -10.90 8.18
N HIS A 18 -11.15 -11.29 9.40
CA HIS A 18 -9.86 -10.91 9.99
C HIS A 18 -8.70 -11.43 9.14
N VAL A 19 -8.71 -12.71 8.78
CA VAL A 19 -7.68 -13.31 7.92
C VAL A 19 -7.54 -12.55 6.59
N TRP A 20 -8.64 -12.12 5.98
CA TRP A 20 -8.59 -11.32 4.76
C TRP A 20 -7.98 -9.93 5.00
N LYS A 21 -8.34 -9.26 6.08
CA LYS A 21 -7.80 -7.93 6.45
C LYS A 21 -6.33 -7.97 6.85
N THR A 22 -5.88 -8.98 7.57
CA THR A 22 -4.48 -9.09 8.03
C THR A 22 -3.49 -9.20 6.87
N LYS A 23 -3.90 -9.71 5.71
CA LYS A 23 -3.04 -9.79 4.53
C LYS A 23 -2.50 -8.43 4.07
N SER A 24 -3.21 -7.32 4.33
CA SER A 24 -2.73 -5.99 3.96
C SER A 24 -1.63 -5.45 4.89
N ALA A 25 -1.49 -6.00 6.10
CA ALA A 25 -0.53 -5.50 7.08
C ALA A 25 0.92 -5.60 6.60
N GLY A 26 1.28 -6.69 5.91
CA GLY A 26 2.62 -6.87 5.34
C GLY A 26 2.92 -5.93 4.17
N VAL A 27 1.90 -5.51 3.42
CA VAL A 27 2.04 -4.51 2.36
C VAL A 27 2.21 -3.12 2.98
N ALA A 28 1.45 -2.82 4.03
CA ALA A 28 1.52 -1.54 4.74
C ALA A 28 2.90 -1.30 5.38
N SER A 29 3.49 -2.32 6.02
CA SER A 29 4.83 -2.19 6.61
C SER A 29 5.91 -1.93 5.56
N ARG A 30 5.87 -2.64 4.42
CA ARG A 30 6.78 -2.40 3.29
C ARG A 30 6.60 -0.99 2.70
N ALA A 31 5.36 -0.54 2.51
CA ALA A 31 5.07 0.79 2.01
C ALA A 31 5.57 1.89 2.96
N PHE A 32 5.43 1.69 4.28
CA PHE A 32 5.93 2.63 5.28
C PHE A 32 7.46 2.74 5.26
N SER A 33 8.17 1.60 5.28
CA SER A 33 9.64 1.59 5.16
C SER A 33 10.11 2.26 3.86
N LEU A 34 9.38 2.04 2.77
CA LEU A 34 9.67 2.66 1.49
C LEU A 34 9.51 4.18 1.54
N ALA A 35 8.41 4.68 2.11
CA ALA A 35 8.15 6.11 2.25
C ALA A 35 9.25 6.81 3.09
N GLN A 36 9.70 6.17 4.18
CA GLN A 36 10.81 6.69 4.99
C GLN A 36 12.11 6.78 4.18
N SER A 37 12.44 5.75 3.40
CA SER A 37 13.62 5.76 2.52
C SER A 37 13.58 6.92 1.53
N VAL A 38 12.42 7.12 0.88
CA VAL A 38 12.17 8.22 -0.05
C VAL A 38 12.32 9.59 0.61
N LEU A 39 11.74 9.77 1.81
CA LEU A 39 11.78 11.03 2.55
C LEU A 39 13.21 11.42 2.96
N THR A 40 14.03 10.44 3.35
CA THR A 40 15.41 10.71 3.80
C THR A 40 16.33 11.16 2.66
N GLY A 41 15.98 10.91 1.39
CA GLY A 41 16.80 11.28 0.23
C GLY A 41 18.17 10.62 0.16
N ARG A 42 18.47 9.66 1.06
CA ARG A 42 19.75 8.96 1.12
C ARG A 42 19.85 7.82 0.10
N SER A 43 18.71 7.28 -0.34
CA SER A 43 18.68 6.21 -1.33
C SER A 43 18.64 6.78 -2.75
N GLY A 44 19.64 6.43 -3.56
CA GLY A 44 19.72 6.82 -4.97
C GLY A 44 19.01 5.89 -5.94
N SER A 45 18.37 4.82 -5.44
CA SER A 45 17.71 3.79 -6.25
C SER A 45 16.27 4.12 -6.63
N PHE A 46 15.61 5.04 -5.92
CA PHE A 46 14.22 5.42 -6.18
C PHE A 46 14.14 6.76 -6.91
N TYR A 47 13.52 6.74 -8.10
CA TYR A 47 13.25 7.94 -8.89
C TYR A 47 11.77 8.30 -8.80
N TYR A 48 11.48 9.51 -8.33
CA TYR A 48 10.12 10.07 -8.30
C TYR A 48 10.16 11.50 -8.84
N MET A 49 9.12 11.90 -9.58
CA MET A 49 9.00 13.27 -10.06
C MET A 49 8.60 14.18 -8.90
N THR A 50 9.56 14.97 -8.41
CA THR A 50 9.26 16.07 -7.50
C THR A 50 8.96 17.33 -8.31
N GLU A 51 8.11 18.21 -7.80
CA GLU A 51 7.80 19.48 -8.47
C GLU A 51 9.07 20.27 -8.82
N LYS A 52 10.10 20.25 -7.96
CA LYS A 52 11.42 20.85 -8.26
C LYS A 52 12.13 20.25 -9.48
N VAL A 53 12.01 18.94 -9.70
CA VAL A 53 12.62 18.27 -10.88
C VAL A 53 11.74 18.45 -12.11
N ALA A 54 10.41 18.46 -11.95
CA ALA A 54 9.46 18.74 -13.03
C ALA A 54 9.61 20.18 -13.56
N GLU A 55 9.83 21.14 -12.67
CA GLU A 55 10.14 22.53 -13.02
C GLU A 55 11.47 22.66 -13.76
N LYS A 56 12.53 21.97 -13.31
CA LYS A 56 13.82 21.94 -14.02
C LYS A 56 13.75 21.29 -15.41
N LYS A 57 12.79 20.41 -15.65
CA LYS A 57 12.60 19.73 -16.94
C LYS A 57 11.56 20.40 -17.85
N ASN A 58 10.90 21.47 -17.41
CA ASN A 58 9.92 22.17 -18.23
C ASN A 58 10.62 23.19 -19.15
N PRO A 59 10.71 22.96 -20.48
CA PRO A 59 11.40 23.86 -21.40
C PRO A 59 10.67 25.19 -21.63
N TYR A 60 9.49 25.39 -21.03
CA TYR A 60 8.66 26.59 -21.19
C TYR A 60 8.60 27.46 -19.92
N LYS A 61 9.42 27.18 -18.91
CA LYS A 61 9.42 27.95 -17.65
C LYS A 61 10.59 28.94 -17.63
N ASN A 62 10.29 30.23 -17.80
CA ASN A 62 11.15 31.36 -17.43
C ASN A 62 10.83 31.79 -16.00
#